data_AF-A0A737NTV5-F1
#
_entry.id   AF-A0A737NTV5-F1
#
_cell.length_a   1.000
_cell.length_b   1.000
_cell.length_c   1.000
_cell.angle_alpha   90.00
_cell.angle_beta   90.00
_cell.angle_gamma   90.00
#
_symmetry.space_group_name_H-M   'P 1'
#
loop_
_entity.id
_entity.type
_entity.pdbx_description
1 polymer ?
#
loop_
_entity_poly.entity_id
_entity_poly.type
_entity_poly.pdbx_seq_one_letter_code
_entity_poly.pdbx_strand_id
1 'polypeptide(L)'
;MTKEAIIFLFIAIVVEVIATISLKLSDSFTRLVPSLVTIIGYCIAFWCLTIPMRTIPAGIIYAIWSGVGIVLIGLIGWLFLGQKLDVPAIIGMLLIICGVIVINLFSKSVSH
;
A
#
# COMPACT_ATOMS: atom_id res chain seq x y z
N MET A 1 3.24 -17.03 -15.89
CA MET A 1 2.43 -15.81 -16.00
C MET A 1 2.01 -15.19 -14.66
N THR A 2 1.94 -15.92 -13.54
CA THR A 2 1.59 -15.32 -12.21
C THR A 2 2.78 -14.71 -11.44
N LYS A 3 4.01 -15.19 -11.67
CA LYS A 3 5.20 -14.71 -10.93
C LYS A 3 5.54 -13.25 -11.23
N GLU A 4 5.44 -12.86 -12.50
CA GLU A 4 5.75 -11.50 -12.95
C GLU A 4 4.75 -10.49 -12.36
N ALA A 5 3.46 -10.82 -12.34
CA ALA A 5 2.41 -10.00 -11.75
C ALA A 5 2.65 -9.71 -10.26
N ILE A 6 3.08 -10.70 -9.48
CA ILE A 6 3.38 -10.53 -8.05
C ILE A 6 4.62 -9.64 -7.84
N ILE A 7 5.63 -9.76 -8.69
CA ILE A 7 6.83 -8.90 -8.63
C ILE A 7 6.46 -7.44 -8.91
N PHE A 8 5.68 -7.18 -9.95
CA PHE A 8 5.17 -5.83 -10.24
C PHE A 8 4.28 -5.31 -9.10
N LEU A 9 3.42 -6.16 -8.53
CA LEU A 9 2.61 -5.79 -7.35
C LEU A 9 3.49 -5.36 -6.17
N PHE A 10 4.53 -6.12 -5.86
CA PHE A 10 5.46 -5.80 -4.78
C PHE A 10 6.19 -4.48 -5.04
N ILE A 11 6.67 -4.27 -6.27
CA ILE A 11 7.31 -3.02 -6.68
C ILE A 11 6.33 -1.84 -6.55
N ALA A 12 5.07 -2.02 -6.97
CA ALA A 12 4.03 -1.01 -6.86
C ALA A 12 3.83 -0.58 -5.40
N ILE A 13 3.75 -1.56 -4.48
CA ILE A 13 3.61 -1.30 -3.04
C ILE A 13 4.82 -0.54 -2.51
N VAL A 14 6.05 -0.96 -2.83
CA VAL A 14 7.26 -0.28 -2.33
C VAL A 14 7.31 1.17 -2.82
N VAL A 15 7.01 1.40 -4.10
CA VAL A 15 6.99 2.75 -4.68
C VAL A 15 5.90 3.61 -4.04
N GLU A 16 4.71 3.06 -3.80
CA GLU A 16 3.62 3.76 -3.12
C GLU A 16 4.01 4.13 -1.68
N VAL A 17 4.62 3.22 -0.95
CA VAL A 17 5.05 3.47 0.43
C VAL A 17 6.04 4.64 0.46
N ILE A 18 7.01 4.64 -0.46
CA ILE A 18 7.97 5.76 -0.62
C ILE A 18 7.25 7.07 -0.97
N ALA A 19 6.26 7.03 -1.88
CA ALA A 19 5.45 8.18 -2.26
C ALA A 19 4.65 8.71 -1.06
N THR A 20 4.06 7.83 -0.26
CA THR A 20 3.26 8.16 0.93
C THR A 20 4.11 8.79 2.04
N ILE A 21 5.34 8.30 2.24
CA ILE A 21 6.29 8.88 3.18
C ILE A 21 6.73 10.26 2.68
N SER A 22 7.05 10.37 1.39
CA SER A 22 7.42 11.64 0.76
C SER A 22 6.28 12.66 0.84
N LEU A 23 5.02 12.21 0.72
CA LEU A 23 3.84 13.06 0.90
C LEU A 23 3.83 13.65 2.30
N LYS A 24 4.10 12.83 3.32
CA LYS A 24 4.14 13.33 4.70
C LYS A 24 5.32 14.27 4.95
N LEU A 25 6.46 14.03 4.31
CA LEU A 25 7.63 14.91 4.33
C LEU A 25 7.46 16.19 3.50
N SER A 26 6.44 16.26 2.64
CA SER A 26 6.19 17.43 1.79
C SER A 26 5.59 18.63 2.54
N ASP A 27 5.20 18.45 3.83
CA ASP A 27 4.58 19.46 4.67
C ASP A 27 3.40 20.14 3.95
N SER A 28 2.42 19.32 3.52
CA SER A 28 1.27 19.78 2.73
C SER A 28 1.67 20.44 1.40
N PHE A 29 2.60 19.81 0.67
CA PHE A 29 3.13 20.28 -0.62
C PHE A 29 3.96 21.56 -0.62
N THR A 30 4.34 22.11 0.53
CA THR A 30 5.22 23.30 0.58
C THR A 30 6.64 23.03 0.08
N ARG A 31 7.13 21.78 0.17
CA ARG A 31 8.47 21.40 -0.32
C ARG A 31 8.41 20.77 -1.72
N LEU A 32 8.96 21.47 -2.71
CA LEU A 32 8.93 21.07 -4.13
C LEU A 32 9.50 19.67 -4.41
N VAL A 33 10.64 19.32 -3.81
CA VAL A 33 11.33 18.04 -4.05
C VAL A 33 10.49 16.83 -3.60
N PRO A 34 10.07 16.71 -2.32
CA PRO A 34 9.22 15.60 -1.88
C PRO A 34 7.83 15.61 -2.54
N SER A 35 7.28 16.77 -2.89
CA SER A 35 6.03 16.86 -3.68
C SER A 35 6.17 16.19 -5.05
N LEU A 36 7.26 16.45 -5.76
CA LEU A 36 7.49 15.88 -7.08
C LEU A 36 7.70 14.36 -7.00
N VAL A 37 8.48 13.90 -6.01
CA VAL A 37 8.69 12.47 -5.73
C VAL A 37 7.37 11.77 -5.42
N THR A 38 6.48 12.41 -4.66
CA THR A 38 5.16 11.88 -4.35
C THR A 38 4.32 11.67 -5.60
N ILE A 39 4.22 12.69 -6.46
CA ILE A 39 3.42 12.63 -7.69
C ILE A 39 3.96 11.55 -8.62
N ILE A 40 5.27 11.57 -8.90
CA ILE A 40 5.91 10.59 -9.78
C ILE A 40 5.80 9.19 -9.20
N GLY A 41 6.01 9.04 -7.89
CA GLY A 41 5.89 7.78 -7.19
C GLY A 41 4.49 7.18 -7.32
N TYR A 42 3.44 7.97 -7.06
CA TYR A 42 2.07 7.49 -7.25
C TYR A 42 1.78 7.13 -8.71
N CYS A 43 2.23 7.92 -9.68
CA CYS A 43 2.05 7.58 -11.11
C CYS A 43 2.70 6.23 -11.45
N ILE A 44 3.92 5.98 -10.97
CA ILE A 44 4.63 4.72 -11.20
C ILE A 44 3.93 3.56 -10.48
N ALA A 45 3.52 3.75 -9.22
CA ALA A 45 2.82 2.73 -8.44
C ALA A 45 1.52 2.30 -9.14
N PHE A 46 0.69 3.27 -9.55
CA PHE A 46 -0.55 2.99 -10.28
C PHE A 46 -0.29 2.31 -11.62
N TRP A 47 0.70 2.77 -12.38
CA TRP A 47 1.07 2.13 -13.65
C TRP A 47 1.48 0.67 -13.43
N CYS A 48 2.32 0.42 -12.43
CA CYS A 48 2.80 -0.90 -12.06
C CYS A 48 1.64 -1.83 -11.63
N LEU A 49 0.62 -1.28 -10.96
CA LEU A 49 -0.56 -1.99 -10.49
C LEU A 49 -1.52 -2.39 -11.65
N THR A 50 -1.51 -1.68 -12.77
CA THR A 50 -2.32 -2.07 -13.95
C THR A 50 -1.91 -3.43 -14.54
N ILE A 51 -0.66 -3.85 -14.36
CA ILE A 51 -0.12 -5.11 -14.90
C ILE A 51 -0.72 -6.34 -14.17
N PRO A 52 -0.64 -6.48 -12.83
CA PRO A 52 -1.24 -7.60 -12.13
C PRO A 52 -2.76 -7.65 -12.30
N MET A 53 -3.44 -6.50 -12.45
CA MET A 53 -4.90 -6.42 -12.66
C MET A 53 -5.38 -7.13 -13.93
N ARG A 54 -4.51 -7.37 -14.90
CA ARG A 54 -4.86 -8.15 -16.11
C ARG A 54 -4.93 -9.65 -15.86
N THR A 55 -4.30 -10.14 -14.79
CA THR A 55 -4.08 -11.58 -14.55
C THR A 55 -4.68 -12.08 -13.25
N ILE A 56 -4.85 -11.21 -12.26
CA ILE A 56 -5.35 -11.53 -10.93
C ILE A 56 -6.64 -10.73 -10.72
N PRO A 57 -7.70 -11.34 -10.15
CA PRO A 57 -8.92 -10.63 -9.78
C PRO A 57 -8.63 -9.40 -8.94
N ALA A 58 -9.28 -8.28 -9.28
CA ALA A 58 -9.04 -6.99 -8.63
C ALA A 58 -9.15 -7.06 -7.10
N GLY A 59 -10.10 -7.81 -6.55
CA GLY A 59 -10.23 -7.89 -5.09
C GLY A 59 -9.05 -8.57 -4.38
N ILE A 60 -8.36 -9.52 -5.01
CA ILE A 60 -7.14 -10.14 -4.44
C ILE A 60 -6.01 -9.11 -4.46
N ILE A 61 -5.86 -8.38 -5.57
CA ILE A 61 -4.85 -7.32 -5.72
C ILE A 61 -5.04 -6.24 -4.68
N TYR A 62 -6.25 -5.67 -4.58
CA TYR A 62 -6.54 -4.59 -3.64
C TYR A 62 -6.38 -5.05 -2.18
N ALA A 63 -6.71 -6.30 -1.87
CA ALA A 63 -6.50 -6.85 -0.54
C ALA A 63 -5.00 -6.98 -0.20
N ILE A 64 -4.17 -7.52 -1.10
CA ILE A 64 -2.71 -7.62 -0.87
C ILE A 64 -2.09 -6.22 -0.79
N TRP A 65 -2.43 -5.35 -1.74
CA TRP A 65 -1.93 -3.98 -1.82
C TRP A 65 -2.28 -3.17 -0.56
N SER A 66 -3.53 -3.22 -0.11
CA SER A 66 -3.98 -2.53 1.11
C SER A 66 -3.36 -3.14 2.38
N GLY A 67 -3.35 -4.48 2.50
CA GLY A 67 -2.80 -5.16 3.66
C GLY A 67 -1.30 -4.89 3.86
N VAL A 68 -0.50 -5.08 2.81
CA VAL A 68 0.95 -4.87 2.87
C VAL A 68 1.28 -3.37 2.96
N GLY A 69 0.56 -2.52 2.23
CA GLY A 69 0.74 -1.07 2.27
C GLY A 69 0.53 -0.50 3.67
N ILE A 70 -0.55 -0.86 4.35
CA ILE A 70 -0.86 -0.39 5.71
C ILE A 70 0.21 -0.83 6.72
N VAL A 71 0.65 -2.09 6.65
CA VAL A 71 1.70 -2.61 7.53
C VAL A 71 3.01 -1.85 7.32
N LEU A 72 3.44 -1.66 6.06
CA LEU A 72 4.67 -0.95 5.74
C LEU A 72 4.61 0.54 6.11
N ILE A 73 3.52 1.22 5.75
CA ILE A 73 3.32 2.64 6.09
C ILE A 73 3.30 2.83 7.61
N GLY A 74 2.61 1.94 8.34
CA GLY A 74 2.58 1.97 9.81
C GLY A 74 3.96 1.74 10.43
N LEU A 75 4.69 0.73 9.93
CA LEU A 75 6.05 0.42 10.40
C LEU A 75 7.01 1.59 10.15
N ILE A 76 6.98 2.19 8.96
CA ILE A 76 7.85 3.31 8.61
C ILE A 76 7.40 4.60 9.31
N GLY A 77 6.10 4.81 9.49
CA GLY A 77 5.57 5.89 10.33
C GLY A 77 6.09 5.84 11.76
N TRP A 78 6.18 4.64 12.33
CA TRP A 78 6.75 4.43 13.66
C TRP A 78 8.28 4.64 13.69
N LEU A 79 9.02 4.03 12.75
CA LEU A 79 10.49 4.05 12.76
C LEU A 79 11.11 5.38 12.28
N PHE A 80 10.58 5.98 11.22
CA PHE A 80 11.16 7.17 10.56
C PHE A 80 10.46 8.47 10.95
N LEU A 81 9.13 8.46 11.12
CA LEU A 81 8.38 9.67 11.46
C LEU A 81 8.18 9.86 12.97
N GLY A 82 8.66 8.91 13.79
CA GLY A 82 8.51 8.97 15.25
C GLY A 82 7.05 9.01 15.69
N GLN A 83 6.10 8.56 14.86
CA GLN A 83 4.70 8.48 15.25
C GLN A 83 4.58 7.47 16.38
N LYS A 84 4.22 7.94 17.57
CA LYS A 84 3.85 7.05 18.68
C LYS A 84 2.61 6.28 18.25
N LEU A 85 2.79 5.00 17.99
CA LEU A 85 1.70 4.07 17.78
C LEU A 85 0.97 3.93 19.11
N ASP A 86 -0.12 4.68 19.27
CA ASP A 86 -0.98 4.56 20.43
C ASP A 86 -1.67 3.19 20.42
N VAL A 87 -2.02 2.66 21.59
CA VAL A 87 -2.65 1.33 21.72
C VAL A 87 -3.91 1.19 20.82
N PRO A 88 -4.80 2.20 20.71
CA PRO A 88 -5.92 2.20 19.77
C PRO A 88 -5.50 2.16 18.30
N ALA A 89 -4.38 2.79 17.93
CA ALA A 89 -3.88 2.77 16.55
C ALA A 89 -3.39 1.37 16.15
N ILE A 90 -2.76 0.66 17.09
CA ILE A 90 -2.35 -0.74 16.92
C ILE A 90 -3.58 -1.64 16.77
N ILE A 91 -4.58 -1.48 17.64
CA ILE A 91 -5.83 -2.24 17.56
C ILE A 91 -6.55 -1.98 16.24
N GLY A 92 -6.62 -0.72 15.80
CA GLY A 92 -7.21 -0.33 14.52
C GLY A 92 -6.49 -0.98 13.33
N MET A 93 -5.15 -0.96 13.31
CA MET A 93 -4.38 -1.66 12.28
C MET A 93 -4.63 -3.16 12.28
N LEU A 94 -4.66 -3.81 13.44
CA LEU A 94 -4.98 -5.24 13.57
C LEU A 94 -6.37 -5.55 13.00
N LEU A 95 -7.35 -4.69 13.26
CA LEU A 95 -8.72 -4.87 12.77
C LEU A 95 -8.80 -4.74 11.24
N ILE A 96 -8.05 -3.79 10.66
CA ILE A 96 -7.94 -3.65 9.20
C ILE A 96 -7.27 -4.90 8.59
N ILE A 97 -6.17 -5.36 9.16
CA ILE A 97 -5.46 -6.56 8.70
C ILE A 97 -6.39 -7.78 8.78
N CYS A 98 -7.12 -7.96 9.88
CA CYS A 98 -8.11 -9.03 10.03
C CYS A 98 -9.22 -8.93 8.96
N GLY A 99 -9.74 -7.74 8.70
CA GLY A 99 -10.73 -7.51 7.65
C GLY A 99 -10.21 -7.89 6.26
N VAL A 100 -8.97 -7.51 5.93
CA VAL A 100 -8.30 -7.87 4.68
C VAL A 100 -8.12 -9.39 4.57
N ILE A 101 -7.70 -10.06 5.65
CA ILE A 101 -7.53 -11.52 5.68
C ILE A 101 -8.86 -12.23 5.44
N VAL A 102 -9.95 -11.77 6.08
CA VAL A 102 -11.28 -12.34 5.89
C VAL A 102 -11.73 -12.18 4.44
N ILE A 103 -11.54 -11.00 3.85
CA ILE A 103 -11.87 -10.78 2.42
C ILE A 103 -11.03 -11.69 1.53
N ASN A 104 -9.74 -11.84 1.79
CA ASN A 104 -8.84 -12.61 0.92
C ASN A 104 -9.08 -14.13 1.02
N LEU A 105 -9.33 -14.65 2.22
CA LEU A 105 -9.48 -16.10 2.47
C LEU A 105 -10.91 -16.61 2.36
N PHE A 106 -11.91 -15.80 2.73
CA PHE A 106 -13.31 -16.26 2.83
C PHE A 106 -14.23 -15.68 1.76
N SER A 107 -13.86 -14.57 1.10
CA SER A 107 -14.73 -13.99 0.07
C SER A 107 -14.63 -14.77 -1.24
N LYS A 108 -15.66 -15.57 -1.53
CA LYS A 108 -15.87 -16.19 -2.86
C LYS A 108 -16.38 -15.20 -3.91
N SER A 109 -16.74 -13.96 -3.54
CA SER A 109 -17.18 -12.93 -4.49
C SER A 109 -16.07 -12.43 -5.42
N VAL A 110 -14.81 -12.79 -5.16
CA VAL A 110 -13.65 -12.42 -5.98
C VAL A 110 -13.22 -13.52 -6.96
N SER A 111 -13.83 -14.70 -6.87
CA SER A 111 -13.59 -15.84 -7.76
C SER A 111 -14.83 -16.03 -8.64
N HIS A 112 -14.93 -15.24 -9.71
CA HIS A 112 -15.77 -15.57 -10.86
C HIS A 112 -14.92 -16.21 -11.94
#